data_AF-A0A950CL43-F1
#
_entry.id   AF-A0A950CL43-F1
#
_cell.length_a   1.000
_cell.length_b   1.000
_cell.length_c   1.000
_cell.angle_alpha   90.00
_cell.angle_beta   90.00
_cell.angle_gamma   90.00
#
_symmetry.space_group_name_H-M   'P 1'
#
loop_
_entity.id
_entity.type
_entity.pdbx_description
1 polymer ?
#
loop_
_entity_poly.entity_id
_entity_poly.type
_entity_poly.pdbx_seq_one_letter_code
_entity_poly.pdbx_strand_id
1 'polypeptide(L)'
;MLSPYRVIDLSDERGQLCGQILGDLGADVILVEPPGGSRARTRGPFYRNSANPNQSLHFWAFNRNKRAITLDLDHTDDRRRLKQLAASADFLIESADPGYFAQRGLGYADLVALNQGLIYISISAFGQNGPTAGNAAADLTLIAAGGPMMLQGDDDRPPVRIGVPQAYLHASADAAAAALIAHHQRMHSGLGQHIDVSAQEAVSIAAFSQPLVPAIGATAAKRMSGGVKAGRLVARQVWPARDGYVVLVLWFGPALAMPMQRLMQCIFEHGFCDEAARDQDWLTYDARLVSGEVPAEEYEALKMIVERFTRSLTKAELLKLALERALLIAPVATVEDVVKSPQLAAREYWQTLDHPELGAAMRYPGPFARFSETPISYRRRPPTIGEHNREILSNSEPPATKSRPQTSSALAGQLPLSGLKIVDLFWAMAGPATTRALADYGATVVRVESARRLDTCRTIGPYVRNQPGINNSGIFINLNAGKLGITLDLGKEEGRAVFHDLVRWGDIVTESFSPKAMRAWGLDYEALRRIKPDLIMVSSCLMGQTGPFSKFAGYGNLAAAMCGFGNLCGWPDRAPAGPYGSYTDCVAPRFTIASILAALEYRRRTGRGQYIELSQAEASMHFLGPA
;
A
#
# COMPACT_ATOMS: atom_id res chain seq x y z
N MET A 1 -16.27 -6.61 9.24
CA MET A 1 -15.37 -7.09 10.31
C MET A 1 -15.42 -6.24 11.56
N LEU A 2 -15.43 -4.91 11.44
CA LEU A 2 -15.34 -3.98 12.57
C LEU A 2 -16.68 -3.38 13.02
N SER A 3 -17.82 -3.94 12.60
CA SER A 3 -19.16 -3.40 12.91
C SER A 3 -19.49 -3.20 14.39
N PRO A 4 -18.89 -3.91 15.36
CA PRO A 4 -19.11 -3.60 16.77
C PRO A 4 -18.40 -2.33 17.25
N TYR A 5 -17.51 -1.74 16.46
CA TYR A 5 -16.60 -0.68 16.91
C TYR A 5 -17.00 0.70 16.38
N ARG A 6 -16.81 1.72 17.22
CA ARG A 6 -17.11 3.12 16.90
C ARG A 6 -15.84 3.95 16.80
N VAL A 7 -15.77 4.77 15.76
CA VAL A 7 -14.68 5.70 15.48
C VAL A 7 -15.24 7.12 15.51
N ILE A 8 -14.59 8.01 16.27
CA ILE A 8 -14.80 9.46 16.16
C ILE A 8 -13.69 10.02 15.27
N ASP A 9 -14.05 10.60 14.14
CA ASP A 9 -13.12 11.11 13.16
C ASP A 9 -13.17 12.64 13.16
N LEU A 10 -12.14 13.28 13.72
CA LEU A 10 -11.95 14.73 13.77
C LEU A 10 -11.03 15.22 12.64
N SER A 11 -10.72 14.36 11.67
CA SER A 11 -9.71 14.67 10.66
C SER A 11 -10.23 15.54 9.51
N ASP A 12 -9.33 16.38 9.00
CA ASP A 12 -9.45 17.06 7.72
C ASP A 12 -8.82 16.22 6.60
N GLU A 13 -8.47 16.84 5.46
CA GLU A 13 -7.89 16.12 4.31
C GLU A 13 -6.62 15.32 4.64
N ARG A 14 -5.98 15.59 5.79
CA ARG A 14 -4.75 14.95 6.22
C ARG A 14 -4.96 13.55 6.82
N GLY A 15 -6.15 13.23 7.31
CA GLY A 15 -6.43 11.99 8.04
C GLY A 15 -7.63 11.17 7.55
N GLN A 16 -8.45 11.71 6.64
CA GLN A 16 -9.77 11.14 6.31
C GLN A 16 -9.72 9.72 5.72
N LEU A 17 -8.63 9.34 5.04
CA LEU A 17 -8.44 7.98 4.54
C LEU A 17 -8.35 6.95 5.68
N CYS A 18 -7.82 7.32 6.86
CA CYS A 18 -7.76 6.42 8.02
C CYS A 18 -9.16 6.01 8.46
N GLY A 19 -10.05 7.01 8.65
CA GLY A 19 -11.45 6.77 8.98
C GLY A 19 -12.18 5.97 7.90
N GLN A 20 -11.89 6.22 6.62
CA GLN A 20 -12.46 5.45 5.52
C GLN A 20 -12.05 3.97 5.55
N ILE A 21 -10.77 3.66 5.79
CA ILE A 21 -10.30 2.26 5.88
C ILE A 21 -11.04 1.53 7.00
N LEU A 22 -11.15 2.13 8.18
CA LEU A 22 -11.88 1.53 9.31
C LEU A 22 -13.38 1.37 8.99
N GLY A 23 -13.99 2.35 8.34
CA GLY A 23 -15.38 2.31 7.88
C GLY A 23 -15.63 1.22 6.83
N ASP A 24 -14.75 1.09 5.84
CA ASP A 24 -14.82 0.06 4.80
C ASP A 24 -14.67 -1.35 5.40
N LEU A 25 -13.82 -1.52 6.44
CA LEU A 25 -13.71 -2.75 7.23
C LEU A 25 -14.92 -3.00 8.16
N GLY A 26 -15.80 -2.00 8.30
CA GLY A 26 -17.14 -2.13 8.87
C GLY A 26 -17.44 -1.26 10.09
N ALA A 27 -16.50 -0.46 10.59
CA ALA A 27 -16.71 0.36 11.78
C ALA A 27 -17.80 1.43 11.57
N ASP A 28 -18.43 1.84 12.68
CA ASP A 28 -19.32 3.01 12.74
C ASP A 28 -18.47 4.27 12.89
N VAL A 29 -18.27 5.01 11.80
CA VAL A 29 -17.42 6.20 11.76
C VAL A 29 -18.28 7.46 11.82
N ILE A 30 -18.11 8.23 12.89
CA ILE A 30 -18.73 9.54 13.08
C ILE A 30 -17.69 10.60 12.75
N LEU A 31 -17.81 11.22 11.58
CA LEU A 31 -17.06 12.40 11.19
C LEU A 31 -17.61 13.62 11.93
N VAL A 32 -16.76 14.31 12.65
CA VAL A 32 -17.10 15.56 13.35
C VAL A 32 -16.40 16.71 12.64
N GLU A 33 -17.21 17.62 12.10
CA GLU A 33 -16.71 18.77 11.36
C GLU A 33 -17.06 20.07 12.10
N PRO A 34 -16.33 21.17 11.86
CA PRO A 34 -16.81 22.48 12.30
C PRO A 34 -18.12 22.84 11.57
N PRO A 35 -18.91 23.80 12.10
CA PRO A 35 -20.00 24.40 11.34
C PRO A 35 -19.49 24.91 9.98
N GLY A 36 -20.16 24.51 8.88
CA GLY A 36 -19.71 24.79 7.51
C GLY A 36 -18.80 23.72 6.88
N GLY A 37 -18.35 22.73 7.66
CA GLY A 37 -17.64 21.56 7.17
C GLY A 37 -16.10 21.68 7.18
N SER A 38 -15.42 20.55 7.01
CA SER A 38 -13.94 20.47 6.99
C SER A 38 -13.32 21.14 5.78
N ARG A 39 -12.03 21.51 5.88
CA ARG A 39 -11.25 22.10 4.77
C ARG A 39 -11.22 21.22 3.52
N ALA A 40 -11.28 19.89 3.67
CA ALA A 40 -11.38 18.95 2.56
C ALA A 40 -12.54 19.28 1.59
N ARG A 41 -13.64 19.86 2.09
CA ARG A 41 -14.83 20.23 1.31
C ARG A 41 -14.64 21.42 0.38
N THR A 42 -13.61 22.24 0.60
CA THR A 42 -13.28 23.37 -0.27
C THR A 42 -12.18 23.04 -1.29
N ARG A 43 -11.69 21.78 -1.30
CA ARG A 43 -10.69 21.30 -2.25
C ARG A 43 -11.38 20.73 -3.48
N GLY A 44 -11.02 21.24 -4.65
CA GLY A 44 -11.44 20.67 -5.92
C GLY A 44 -10.76 19.34 -6.24
N PRO A 45 -11.12 18.68 -7.35
CA PRO A 45 -12.18 19.10 -8.29
C PRO A 45 -13.59 18.99 -7.67
N PHE A 46 -14.54 19.68 -8.28
CA PHE A 46 -15.94 19.70 -7.83
C PHE A 46 -16.86 19.06 -8.86
N TYR A 47 -17.88 18.35 -8.39
CA TYR A 47 -18.91 17.78 -9.25
C TYR A 47 -19.57 18.88 -10.09
N ARG A 48 -19.54 18.71 -11.42
CA ARG A 48 -20.02 19.70 -12.41
C ARG A 48 -19.45 21.12 -12.21
N ASN A 49 -18.23 21.22 -11.70
CA ASN A 49 -17.54 22.51 -11.44
C ASN A 49 -18.32 23.46 -10.51
N SER A 50 -19.17 22.92 -9.64
CA SER A 50 -19.92 23.70 -8.64
C SER A 50 -19.14 23.80 -7.34
N ALA A 51 -18.78 25.02 -6.91
CA ALA A 51 -18.02 25.26 -5.68
C ALA A 51 -18.81 24.99 -4.37
N ASN A 52 -19.84 24.14 -4.42
CA ASN A 52 -20.61 23.72 -3.26
C ASN A 52 -19.75 22.78 -2.37
N PRO A 53 -19.61 23.05 -1.07
CA PRO A 53 -18.85 22.21 -0.13
C PRO A 53 -19.32 20.74 -0.03
N ASN A 54 -20.58 20.45 -0.38
CA ASN A 54 -21.09 19.07 -0.44
C ASN A 54 -20.75 18.35 -1.75
N GLN A 55 -20.10 19.02 -2.71
CA GLN A 55 -19.82 18.53 -4.06
C GLN A 55 -18.32 18.45 -4.38
N SER A 56 -17.44 18.55 -3.37
CA SER A 56 -16.01 18.29 -3.52
C SER A 56 -15.75 16.81 -3.78
N LEU A 57 -15.15 16.50 -4.93
CA LEU A 57 -14.73 15.14 -5.27
C LEU A 57 -13.56 14.68 -4.40
N HIS A 58 -12.75 15.62 -3.89
CA HIS A 58 -11.71 15.34 -2.91
C HIS A 58 -12.30 14.85 -1.59
N PHE A 59 -13.29 15.56 -1.04
CA PHE A 59 -14.00 15.08 0.14
C PHE A 59 -14.69 13.73 -0.13
N TRP A 60 -15.31 13.57 -1.29
CA TRP A 60 -16.00 12.33 -1.62
C TRP A 60 -15.07 11.11 -1.69
N ALA A 61 -13.85 11.27 -2.20
CA ALA A 61 -12.88 10.19 -2.33
C ALA A 61 -12.58 9.48 -0.99
N PHE A 62 -12.66 10.21 0.14
CA PHE A 62 -12.18 9.74 1.44
C PHE A 62 -13.23 9.66 2.56
N ASN A 63 -14.52 9.87 2.27
CA ASN A 63 -15.54 9.98 3.33
C ASN A 63 -16.78 9.09 3.15
N ARG A 64 -16.75 8.13 2.21
CA ARG A 64 -17.78 7.07 2.16
C ARG A 64 -17.80 6.27 3.48
N ASN A 65 -18.92 5.59 3.75
CA ASN A 65 -19.15 4.81 4.97
C ASN A 65 -19.12 5.62 6.30
N LYS A 66 -19.06 6.95 6.25
CA LYS A 66 -19.11 7.82 7.44
C LYS A 66 -20.50 8.43 7.65
N ARG A 67 -20.79 8.80 8.89
CA ARG A 67 -21.90 9.69 9.28
C ARG A 67 -21.29 11.01 9.75
N ALA A 68 -21.81 12.15 9.30
CA ALA A 68 -21.28 13.46 9.68
C ALA A 68 -22.17 14.22 10.66
N ILE A 69 -21.54 14.81 11.68
CA ILE A 69 -22.12 15.83 12.57
C ILE A 69 -21.27 17.10 12.53
N THR A 70 -21.83 18.20 13.00
CA THR A 70 -21.11 19.46 13.21
C THR A 70 -21.04 19.82 14.68
N LEU A 71 -19.85 20.17 15.16
CA LEU A 71 -19.62 20.70 16.51
C LEU A 71 -18.68 21.90 16.43
N ASP A 72 -19.03 23.00 17.10
CA ASP A 72 -18.15 24.15 17.30
C ASP A 72 -17.33 23.96 18.57
N LEU A 73 -16.08 23.52 18.41
CA LEU A 73 -15.22 23.19 19.54
C LEU A 73 -14.70 24.41 20.31
N ASP A 74 -14.98 25.64 19.86
CA ASP A 74 -14.73 26.84 20.64
C ASP A 74 -15.83 27.05 21.71
N HIS A 75 -17.01 26.45 21.52
CA HIS A 75 -18.07 26.40 22.53
C HIS A 75 -17.90 25.24 23.52
N THR A 76 -18.07 25.53 24.82
CA THR A 76 -17.93 24.56 25.93
C THR A 76 -18.92 23.39 25.83
N ASP A 77 -20.15 23.65 25.39
CA ASP A 77 -21.20 22.62 25.30
C ASP A 77 -20.89 21.59 24.21
N ASP A 78 -20.34 22.03 23.08
CA ASP A 78 -19.94 21.13 21.99
C ASP A 78 -18.67 20.34 22.34
N ARG A 79 -17.74 20.93 23.10
CA ARG A 79 -16.65 20.15 23.73
C ARG A 79 -17.19 19.09 24.68
N ARG A 80 -18.24 19.39 25.46
CA ARG A 80 -18.89 18.41 26.35
C ARG A 80 -19.53 17.28 25.56
N ARG A 81 -20.23 17.59 24.47
CA ARG A 81 -20.82 16.59 23.55
C ARG A 81 -19.76 15.69 22.93
N LEU A 82 -18.65 16.25 22.48
CA LEU A 82 -17.54 15.44 21.96
C LEU A 82 -16.94 14.51 23.02
N LYS A 83 -16.76 15.00 24.25
CA LYS A 83 -16.33 14.15 25.39
C LYS A 83 -17.31 13.00 25.66
N GLN A 84 -18.60 13.24 25.57
CA GLN A 84 -19.63 12.21 25.72
C GLN A 84 -19.53 11.14 24.62
N LEU A 85 -19.32 11.55 23.36
CA LEU A 85 -19.07 10.61 22.26
C LEU A 85 -17.79 9.78 22.51
N ALA A 86 -16.70 10.45 22.87
CA ALA A 86 -15.40 9.84 23.12
C ALA A 86 -15.39 8.86 24.31
N ALA A 87 -16.24 9.08 25.32
CA ALA A 87 -16.38 8.19 26.49
C ALA A 87 -16.74 6.74 26.10
N SER A 88 -17.26 6.54 24.90
CA SER A 88 -17.74 5.25 24.40
C SER A 88 -17.14 4.78 23.10
N ALA A 89 -16.37 5.66 22.47
CA ALA A 89 -15.68 5.36 21.24
C ALA A 89 -14.59 4.32 21.49
N ASP A 90 -14.30 3.54 20.46
CA ASP A 90 -13.16 2.65 20.45
C ASP A 90 -11.92 3.36 19.93
N PHE A 91 -12.12 4.24 18.96
CA PHE A 91 -11.07 4.98 18.28
C PHE A 91 -11.45 6.47 18.20
N LEU A 92 -10.46 7.33 18.32
CA LEU A 92 -10.56 8.73 17.94
C LEU A 92 -9.40 9.06 17.00
N ILE A 93 -9.71 9.64 15.85
CA ILE A 93 -8.73 10.07 14.84
C ILE A 93 -8.74 11.58 14.82
N GLU A 94 -7.57 12.20 14.82
CA GLU A 94 -7.42 13.64 14.62
C GLU A 94 -6.20 13.96 13.77
N SER A 95 -6.26 15.09 13.06
CA SER A 95 -5.18 15.55 12.18
C SER A 95 -4.87 17.03 12.35
N ALA A 96 -5.16 17.61 13.51
CA ALA A 96 -4.87 19.01 13.77
C ALA A 96 -3.39 19.25 14.05
N ASP A 97 -2.98 20.52 14.07
CA ASP A 97 -1.61 20.86 14.43
C ASP A 97 -1.34 20.48 15.90
N PRO A 98 -0.11 20.05 16.25
CA PRO A 98 0.21 19.57 17.59
C PRO A 98 -0.25 20.54 18.70
N GLY A 99 -0.97 19.99 19.68
CA GLY A 99 -1.50 20.75 20.82
C GLY A 99 -2.88 21.40 20.62
N TYR A 100 -3.42 21.46 19.39
CA TYR A 100 -4.72 22.11 19.12
C TYR A 100 -5.88 21.55 19.98
N PHE A 101 -5.99 20.22 20.07
CA PHE A 101 -7.02 19.56 20.88
C PHE A 101 -6.69 19.56 22.38
N ALA A 102 -5.41 19.46 22.74
CA ALA A 102 -4.97 19.52 24.14
C ALA A 102 -5.32 20.88 24.79
N GLN A 103 -5.12 21.99 24.06
CA GLN A 103 -5.52 23.33 24.52
C GLN A 103 -7.03 23.47 24.75
N ARG A 104 -7.85 22.60 24.13
CA ARG A 104 -9.30 22.55 24.28
C ARG A 104 -9.76 21.51 25.31
N GLY A 105 -8.82 20.85 26.01
CA GLY A 105 -9.12 19.77 26.95
C GLY A 105 -9.72 18.54 26.26
N LEU A 106 -9.33 18.29 25.02
CA LEU A 106 -9.76 17.18 24.16
C LEU A 106 -8.56 16.33 23.72
N GLY A 107 -7.37 16.54 24.31
CA GLY A 107 -6.18 15.75 23.99
C GLY A 107 -6.27 14.35 24.58
N TYR A 108 -5.29 13.51 24.25
CA TYR A 108 -5.22 12.13 24.76
C TYR A 108 -5.29 12.06 26.28
N ALA A 109 -4.52 12.89 26.99
CA ALA A 109 -4.50 12.92 28.45
C ALA A 109 -5.87 13.24 29.09
N ASP A 110 -6.68 14.07 28.42
CA ASP A 110 -8.02 14.43 28.89
C ASP A 110 -9.02 13.30 28.64
N LEU A 111 -8.97 12.69 27.45
CA LEU A 111 -9.98 11.71 27.03
C LEU A 111 -9.72 10.31 27.57
N VAL A 112 -8.47 9.94 27.84
CA VAL A 112 -8.14 8.65 28.46
C VAL A 112 -8.65 8.56 29.91
N ALA A 113 -8.75 9.70 30.60
CA ALA A 113 -9.37 9.78 31.94
C ALA A 113 -10.88 9.44 31.91
N LEU A 114 -11.55 9.72 30.79
CA LEU A 114 -12.95 9.36 30.56
C LEU A 114 -13.10 7.93 30.03
N ASN A 115 -12.12 7.47 29.26
CA ASN A 115 -12.14 6.21 28.56
C ASN A 115 -10.73 5.60 28.46
N GLN A 116 -10.36 4.79 29.45
CA GLN A 116 -9.04 4.12 29.49
C GLN A 116 -8.79 3.15 28.34
N GLY A 117 -9.84 2.77 27.59
CA GLY A 117 -9.76 1.88 26.44
C GLY A 117 -9.64 2.62 25.11
N LEU A 118 -9.66 3.95 25.11
CA LEU A 118 -9.64 4.76 23.89
C LEU A 118 -8.32 4.61 23.15
N ILE A 119 -8.38 4.26 21.87
CA ILE A 119 -7.24 4.34 20.97
C ILE A 119 -7.30 5.71 20.29
N TYR A 120 -6.44 6.62 20.74
CA TYR A 120 -6.37 7.99 20.23
C TYR A 120 -5.27 8.05 19.17
N ILE A 121 -5.59 8.54 17.98
CA ILE A 121 -4.71 8.52 16.81
C ILE A 121 -4.50 9.96 16.34
N SER A 122 -3.26 10.41 16.37
CA SER A 122 -2.81 11.71 15.88
C SER A 122 -2.07 11.55 14.56
N ILE A 123 -2.53 12.24 13.52
CA ILE A 123 -1.87 12.26 12.20
C ILE A 123 -1.36 13.67 11.95
N SER A 124 -0.04 13.86 11.99
CA SER A 124 0.58 15.18 11.88
C SER A 124 1.69 15.22 10.83
N ALA A 125 2.17 16.42 10.49
CA ALA A 125 3.20 16.60 9.48
C ALA A 125 4.53 15.90 9.86
N PHE A 126 5.02 16.19 11.06
CA PHE A 126 6.36 15.79 11.54
C PHE A 126 6.33 15.07 12.90
N GLY A 127 5.16 14.62 13.36
CA GLY A 127 4.95 14.06 14.70
C GLY A 127 4.42 15.09 15.69
N GLN A 128 3.91 14.61 16.84
CA GLN A 128 3.38 15.46 17.91
C GLN A 128 4.47 16.13 18.77
N ASN A 129 5.74 15.76 18.59
CA ASN A 129 6.86 16.23 19.39
C ASN A 129 8.14 16.39 18.56
N GLY A 130 9.18 16.95 19.19
CA GLY A 130 10.48 17.19 18.55
C GLY A 130 10.62 18.58 17.92
N PRO A 131 11.81 18.91 17.41
CA PRO A 131 12.17 20.27 16.99
C PRO A 131 11.38 20.78 15.78
N THR A 132 10.78 19.89 14.99
CA THR A 132 10.05 20.22 13.76
C THR A 132 8.54 20.01 13.87
N ALA A 133 8.01 19.63 15.04
CA ALA A 133 6.58 19.34 15.21
C ALA A 133 5.67 20.51 14.81
N GLY A 134 6.09 21.75 15.11
CA GLY A 134 5.34 22.97 14.80
C GLY A 134 5.61 23.55 13.41
N ASN A 135 6.40 22.89 12.56
CA ASN A 135 6.73 23.43 11.24
C ASN A 135 5.52 23.38 10.31
N ALA A 136 5.30 24.46 9.57
CA ALA A 136 4.33 24.47 8.49
C ALA A 136 4.69 23.43 7.42
N ALA A 137 3.67 22.76 6.89
CA ALA A 137 3.86 21.68 5.94
C ALA A 137 2.85 21.74 4.80
N ALA A 138 3.29 21.30 3.63
CA ALA A 138 2.46 20.90 2.51
C ALA A 138 2.89 19.50 2.06
N ASP A 139 2.08 18.84 1.23
CA ASP A 139 2.45 17.54 0.67
C ASP A 139 3.84 17.58 0.01
N LEU A 140 4.14 18.63 -0.76
CA LEU A 140 5.44 18.82 -1.41
C LEU A 140 6.61 18.84 -0.42
N THR A 141 6.49 19.57 0.70
CA THR A 141 7.57 19.67 1.69
C THR A 141 7.76 18.34 2.44
N LEU A 142 6.68 17.60 2.68
CA LEU A 142 6.71 16.31 3.35
C LEU A 142 7.33 15.23 2.47
N ILE A 143 6.98 15.17 1.17
CA ILE A 143 7.61 14.23 0.24
C ILE A 143 9.10 14.54 0.07
N ALA A 144 9.47 15.83 0.04
CA ALA A 144 10.88 16.22 0.00
C ALA A 144 11.62 15.77 1.27
N ALA A 145 11.07 16.05 2.45
CA ALA A 145 11.66 15.69 3.74
C ALA A 145 11.66 14.17 4.01
N GLY A 146 10.73 13.41 3.43
CA GLY A 146 10.68 11.96 3.55
C GLY A 146 11.71 11.23 2.68
N GLY A 147 12.27 11.89 1.67
CA GLY A 147 13.33 11.34 0.81
C GLY A 147 12.95 10.88 -0.62
N PRO A 148 11.70 10.46 -0.96
CA PRO A 148 11.39 9.95 -2.30
C PRO A 148 11.78 10.88 -3.46
N MET A 149 11.65 12.20 -3.28
CA MET A 149 12.01 13.21 -4.29
C MET A 149 13.49 13.21 -4.66
N MET A 150 14.38 12.67 -3.81
CA MET A 150 15.80 12.54 -4.15
C MET A 150 15.99 11.77 -5.47
N LEU A 151 15.11 10.83 -5.79
CA LEU A 151 15.25 9.90 -6.91
C LEU A 151 14.17 10.06 -8.00
N GLN A 152 13.30 11.06 -7.89
CA GLN A 152 12.14 11.23 -8.76
C GLN A 152 12.22 12.48 -9.64
N GLY A 153 12.14 12.29 -10.97
CA GLY A 153 12.26 13.34 -11.99
C GLY A 153 13.57 13.26 -12.78
N ASP A 154 13.86 14.28 -13.60
CA ASP A 154 15.11 14.40 -14.35
C ASP A 154 16.28 14.88 -13.47
N ASP A 155 17.52 14.54 -13.83
CA ASP A 155 18.73 14.98 -13.13
C ASP A 155 19.23 16.37 -13.54
N ASP A 156 18.79 16.87 -14.69
CA ASP A 156 19.08 18.22 -15.18
C ASP A 156 18.03 19.26 -14.73
N ARG A 157 17.06 18.86 -13.89
CA ARG A 157 15.97 19.70 -13.39
C ARG A 157 15.71 19.50 -11.90
N PRO A 158 14.94 20.41 -11.25
CA PRO A 158 14.44 20.19 -9.89
C PRO A 158 13.67 18.86 -9.78
N PRO A 159 13.74 18.19 -8.61
CA PRO A 159 12.98 16.96 -8.37
C PRO A 159 11.47 17.20 -8.45
N VAL A 160 10.73 16.17 -8.82
CA VAL A 160 9.26 16.19 -8.94
C VAL A 160 8.62 15.21 -7.96
N ARG A 161 7.34 15.42 -7.66
CA ARG A 161 6.49 14.47 -6.94
C ARG A 161 5.39 13.95 -7.87
N ILE A 162 4.60 12.98 -7.40
CA ILE A 162 3.32 12.64 -8.05
C ILE A 162 2.39 13.86 -7.96
N GLY A 163 1.63 14.15 -9.02
CA GLY A 163 0.81 15.35 -9.14
C GLY A 163 -0.27 15.50 -8.06
N VAL A 164 -0.81 14.38 -7.56
CA VAL A 164 -1.76 14.33 -6.43
C VAL A 164 -1.04 14.17 -5.08
N PRO A 165 -1.64 14.62 -3.96
CA PRO A 165 -1.03 14.48 -2.63
C PRO A 165 -0.82 13.02 -2.24
N GLN A 166 0.30 12.68 -1.60
CA GLN A 166 0.65 11.31 -1.21
C GLN A 166 1.07 11.16 0.26
N ALA A 167 1.71 12.17 0.87
CA ALA A 167 2.35 12.03 2.19
C ALA A 167 1.33 11.65 3.28
N TYR A 168 0.22 12.39 3.33
CA TYR A 168 -0.87 12.13 4.26
C TYR A 168 -1.68 10.87 3.94
N LEU A 169 -1.66 10.39 2.70
CA LEU A 169 -2.28 9.11 2.35
C LEU A 169 -1.46 7.95 2.91
N HIS A 170 -0.12 8.01 2.84
CA HIS A 170 0.77 7.07 3.54
C HIS A 170 0.52 7.10 5.04
N ALA A 171 0.51 8.29 5.63
CA ALA A 171 0.25 8.48 7.06
C ALA A 171 -1.10 7.91 7.50
N SER A 172 -2.16 8.19 6.74
CA SER A 172 -3.52 7.72 7.03
C SER A 172 -3.65 6.19 6.96
N ALA A 173 -3.00 5.57 5.98
CA ALA A 173 -3.03 4.12 5.85
C ALA A 173 -2.17 3.42 6.93
N ASP A 174 -1.03 4.02 7.32
CA ASP A 174 -0.26 3.56 8.50
C ASP A 174 -1.06 3.73 9.79
N ALA A 175 -1.75 4.85 9.96
CA ALA A 175 -2.59 5.12 11.12
C ALA A 175 -3.71 4.08 11.28
N ALA A 176 -4.35 3.66 10.18
CA ALA A 176 -5.35 2.60 10.22
C ALA A 176 -4.75 1.24 10.60
N ALA A 177 -3.57 0.90 10.08
CA ALA A 177 -2.85 -0.32 10.46
C ALA A 177 -2.45 -0.29 11.95
N ALA A 178 -1.83 0.80 12.41
CA ALA A 178 -1.43 1.00 13.80
C ALA A 178 -2.63 0.98 14.76
N ALA A 179 -3.77 1.58 14.37
CA ALA A 179 -5.00 1.53 15.14
C ALA A 179 -5.45 0.09 15.39
N LEU A 180 -5.34 -0.78 14.39
CA LEU A 180 -5.73 -2.18 14.52
C LEU A 180 -4.69 -3.03 15.27
N ILE A 181 -3.40 -2.67 15.21
CA ILE A 181 -2.36 -3.27 16.07
C ILE A 181 -2.66 -2.94 17.54
N ALA A 182 -2.95 -1.66 17.81
CA ALA A 182 -3.34 -1.20 19.12
C ALA A 182 -4.63 -1.85 19.61
N HIS A 183 -5.60 -2.04 18.72
CA HIS A 183 -6.83 -2.74 19.00
C HIS A 183 -6.57 -4.19 19.42
N HIS A 184 -5.70 -4.89 18.69
CA HIS A 184 -5.32 -6.26 19.03
C HIS A 184 -4.69 -6.35 20.42
N GLN A 185 -3.79 -5.43 20.76
CA GLN A 185 -3.20 -5.35 22.12
C GLN A 185 -4.27 -5.06 23.18
N ARG A 186 -5.18 -4.13 22.90
CA ARG A 186 -6.29 -3.78 23.80
C ARG A 186 -7.20 -4.96 24.08
N MET A 187 -7.38 -5.88 23.15
CA MET A 187 -8.17 -7.10 23.37
C MET A 187 -7.58 -8.02 24.46
N HIS A 188 -6.32 -7.80 24.83
CA HIS A 188 -5.66 -8.53 25.91
C HIS A 188 -5.50 -7.69 27.17
N SER A 189 -5.10 -6.42 27.03
CA SER A 189 -4.82 -5.53 28.17
C SER A 189 -6.06 -4.84 28.74
N GLY A 190 -7.10 -4.67 27.93
CA GLY A 190 -8.25 -3.80 28.23
C GLY A 190 -7.95 -2.30 28.07
N LEU A 191 -6.70 -1.91 27.80
CA LEU A 191 -6.23 -0.53 27.75
C LEU A 191 -6.05 -0.03 26.31
N GLY A 192 -6.44 1.21 26.09
CA GLY A 192 -6.14 1.96 24.88
C GLY A 192 -4.74 2.57 24.92
N GLN A 193 -4.41 3.36 23.91
CA GLN A 193 -3.12 4.04 23.79
C GLN A 193 -3.20 5.22 22.84
N HIS A 194 -2.21 6.11 22.90
CA HIS A 194 -1.98 7.16 21.91
C HIS A 194 -1.06 6.65 20.81
N ILE A 195 -1.49 6.83 19.57
CA ILE A 195 -0.72 6.56 18.37
C ILE A 195 -0.38 7.91 17.73
N ASP A 196 0.91 8.21 17.61
CA ASP A 196 1.43 9.37 16.89
C ASP A 196 1.98 8.93 15.54
N VAL A 197 1.43 9.47 14.45
CA VAL A 197 1.87 9.17 13.08
C VAL A 197 2.34 10.44 12.40
N SER A 198 3.63 10.46 12.03
CA SER A 198 4.25 11.50 11.21
C SER A 198 4.10 11.18 9.73
N ALA A 199 3.54 12.11 8.95
CA ALA A 199 3.43 11.97 7.50
C ALA A 199 4.81 11.95 6.80
N GLN A 200 5.79 12.68 7.33
CA GLN A 200 7.17 12.65 6.84
C GLN A 200 7.82 11.27 7.05
N GLU A 201 7.62 10.65 8.21
CA GLU A 201 8.15 9.32 8.49
C GLU A 201 7.45 8.26 7.65
N ALA A 202 6.11 8.30 7.59
CA ALA A 202 5.30 7.34 6.86
C ALA A 202 5.69 7.27 5.37
N VAL A 203 5.91 8.41 4.72
CA VAL A 203 6.22 8.45 3.29
C VAL A 203 7.66 8.05 2.96
N SER A 204 8.54 7.95 3.96
CA SER A 204 9.95 7.54 3.75
C SER A 204 10.09 6.15 3.13
N ILE A 205 9.11 5.26 3.34
CA ILE A 205 9.08 3.93 2.71
C ILE A 205 9.09 4.00 1.17
N ALA A 206 8.58 5.10 0.58
CA ALA A 206 8.58 5.30 -0.86
C ALA A 206 9.99 5.60 -1.41
N ALA A 207 10.99 5.80 -0.53
CA ALA A 207 12.41 5.80 -0.87
C ALA A 207 13.04 4.39 -0.79
N PHE A 208 12.29 3.35 -0.38
CA PHE A 208 12.77 1.98 -0.19
C PHE A 208 14.03 1.92 0.71
N SER A 209 15.01 1.08 0.36
CA SER A 209 16.28 0.96 1.09
C SER A 209 17.28 2.08 0.79
N GLN A 210 16.89 3.14 0.06
CA GLN A 210 17.82 4.22 -0.30
C GLN A 210 18.35 5.01 0.90
N PRO A 211 17.55 5.29 1.95
CA PRO A 211 18.08 5.87 3.19
C PRO A 211 19.19 5.01 3.86
N LEU A 212 19.22 3.70 3.59
CA LEU A 212 20.23 2.80 4.14
C LEU A 212 21.54 2.79 3.34
N VAL A 213 21.55 3.30 2.10
CA VAL A 213 22.68 3.20 1.17
C VAL A 213 23.99 3.75 1.76
N PRO A 214 24.03 4.93 2.41
CA PRO A 214 25.24 5.43 3.05
C PRO A 214 25.73 4.49 4.17
N ALA A 215 24.81 3.99 5.00
CA ALA A 215 25.12 3.15 6.15
C ALA A 215 25.71 1.78 5.76
N ILE A 216 25.29 1.23 4.61
CA ILE A 216 25.80 -0.05 4.11
C ILE A 216 27.00 0.10 3.18
N GLY A 217 27.49 1.32 2.93
CA GLY A 217 28.63 1.58 2.04
C GLY A 217 28.36 1.21 0.58
N ALA A 218 27.10 1.31 0.13
CA ALA A 218 26.73 1.05 -1.26
C ALA A 218 26.81 2.33 -2.11
N THR A 219 26.87 2.17 -3.42
CA THR A 219 26.87 3.30 -4.37
C THR A 219 25.50 3.96 -4.38
N ALA A 220 25.45 5.27 -4.12
CA ALA A 220 24.23 6.06 -4.18
C ALA A 220 23.66 6.08 -5.60
N ALA A 221 22.37 5.77 -5.72
CA ALA A 221 21.62 5.98 -6.94
C ALA A 221 21.51 7.48 -7.22
N LYS A 222 21.62 7.85 -8.48
CA LYS A 222 21.31 9.18 -8.98
C LYS A 222 19.98 9.13 -9.72
N ARG A 223 19.20 10.19 -9.51
CA ARG A 223 17.93 10.42 -10.16
C ARG A 223 18.07 10.36 -11.69
N MET A 224 17.06 9.83 -12.36
CA MET A 224 16.90 9.88 -13.81
C MET A 224 15.41 9.73 -14.12
N SER A 225 14.88 10.55 -15.02
CA SER A 225 13.47 10.46 -15.38
C SER A 225 13.19 9.12 -16.04
N GLY A 226 12.16 8.41 -15.55
CA GLY A 226 11.78 7.10 -16.05
C GLY A 226 12.89 6.07 -15.93
N GLY A 227 13.74 6.14 -14.90
CA GLY A 227 14.86 5.21 -14.72
C GLY A 227 15.70 5.48 -13.47
N VAL A 228 16.90 4.88 -13.41
CA VAL A 228 17.88 5.13 -12.36
C VAL A 228 19.31 5.03 -12.90
N LYS A 229 20.22 5.86 -12.37
CA LYS A 229 21.65 5.82 -12.67
C LYS A 229 22.42 5.32 -11.44
N ALA A 230 23.24 4.29 -11.60
CA ALA A 230 24.10 3.78 -10.53
C ALA A 230 25.46 3.38 -11.11
N GLY A 231 26.49 4.21 -10.89
CA GLY A 231 27.79 4.01 -11.51
C GLY A 231 27.71 4.02 -13.04
N ARG A 232 28.18 2.95 -13.69
CA ARG A 232 28.10 2.76 -15.16
C ARG A 232 26.73 2.27 -15.65
N LEU A 233 25.85 1.82 -14.75
CA LEU A 233 24.52 1.35 -15.11
C LEU A 233 23.56 2.54 -15.26
N VAL A 234 23.03 2.72 -16.47
CA VAL A 234 21.95 3.67 -16.78
C VAL A 234 20.70 2.87 -17.14
N ALA A 235 19.87 2.55 -16.15
CA ALA A 235 18.69 1.71 -16.32
C ALA A 235 17.48 2.58 -16.71
N ARG A 236 17.22 2.68 -18.02
CA ARG A 236 16.00 3.32 -18.56
C ARG A 236 14.81 2.36 -18.45
N GLN A 237 13.69 2.87 -17.98
CA GLN A 237 12.45 2.11 -17.82
C GLN A 237 11.27 2.67 -18.62
N VAL A 238 11.28 3.95 -19.01
CA VAL A 238 10.18 4.55 -19.80
C VAL A 238 10.58 4.64 -21.28
N TRP A 239 9.71 4.11 -22.15
CA TRP A 239 9.97 3.96 -23.58
C TRP A 239 8.78 4.50 -24.40
N PRO A 240 9.04 5.16 -25.53
CA PRO A 240 7.99 5.64 -26.41
C PRO A 240 7.27 4.45 -27.05
N ALA A 241 5.95 4.59 -27.19
CA ALA A 241 5.08 3.75 -28.00
C ALA A 241 4.44 4.61 -29.09
N ARG A 242 3.80 3.98 -30.07
CA ARG A 242 3.12 4.68 -31.19
C ARG A 242 2.07 5.70 -30.73
N ASP A 243 1.43 5.44 -29.59
CA ASP A 243 0.33 6.22 -29.01
C ASP A 243 0.60 6.63 -27.54
N GLY A 244 1.87 6.83 -27.17
CA GLY A 244 2.24 7.32 -25.84
C GLY A 244 3.53 6.70 -25.32
N TYR A 245 3.50 6.17 -24.09
CA TYR A 245 4.65 5.57 -23.43
C TYR A 245 4.30 4.25 -22.75
N VAL A 246 5.30 3.39 -22.61
CA VAL A 246 5.26 2.18 -21.79
C VAL A 246 6.39 2.19 -20.77
N VAL A 247 6.17 1.52 -19.64
CA VAL A 247 7.23 1.11 -18.74
C VAL A 247 7.67 -0.29 -19.14
N LEU A 248 8.96 -0.46 -19.42
CA LEU A 248 9.59 -1.75 -19.73
C LEU A 248 10.82 -1.90 -18.84
N VAL A 249 10.86 -2.99 -18.07
CA VAL A 249 11.98 -3.29 -17.17
C VAL A 249 13.16 -3.82 -18.00
N LEU A 250 14.04 -2.93 -18.44
CA LEU A 250 15.30 -3.29 -19.09
C LEU A 250 16.38 -3.45 -18.01
N TRP A 251 16.49 -4.66 -17.46
CA TRP A 251 17.42 -4.96 -16.40
C TRP A 251 17.82 -6.44 -16.47
N PHE A 252 18.93 -6.80 -15.81
CA PHE A 252 19.66 -8.04 -16.10
C PHE A 252 19.97 -8.83 -14.82
N GLY A 253 20.67 -9.95 -14.99
CA GLY A 253 21.11 -10.77 -13.87
C GLY A 253 20.15 -11.94 -13.57
N PRO A 254 20.42 -12.73 -12.52
CA PRO A 254 19.73 -13.99 -12.24
C PRO A 254 18.20 -13.89 -12.16
N ALA A 255 17.66 -12.79 -11.64
CA ALA A 255 16.22 -12.60 -11.53
C ALA A 255 15.53 -12.21 -12.86
N LEU A 256 16.28 -11.68 -13.84
CA LEU A 256 15.72 -11.02 -15.03
C LEU A 256 16.24 -11.58 -16.36
N ALA A 257 17.18 -12.52 -16.33
CA ALA A 257 17.74 -13.17 -17.52
C ALA A 257 16.67 -13.79 -18.43
N MET A 258 15.75 -14.57 -17.85
CA MET A 258 14.68 -15.22 -18.61
C MET A 258 13.65 -14.23 -19.19
N PRO A 259 13.15 -13.24 -18.42
CA PRO A 259 12.35 -12.15 -18.99
C PRO A 259 13.06 -11.40 -20.13
N MET A 260 14.36 -11.15 -19.99
CA MET A 260 15.17 -10.48 -21.00
C MET A 260 15.30 -11.32 -22.28
N GLN A 261 15.56 -12.62 -22.14
CA GLN A 261 15.61 -13.56 -23.26
C GLN A 261 14.29 -13.58 -24.05
N ARG A 262 13.15 -13.60 -23.36
CA ARG A 262 11.82 -13.54 -24.01
C ARG A 262 11.58 -12.23 -24.74
N LEU A 263 12.01 -11.11 -24.14
CA LEU A 263 11.92 -9.79 -24.77
C LEU A 263 12.73 -9.75 -26.07
N MET A 264 13.99 -10.18 -26.03
CA MET A 264 14.86 -10.14 -27.21
C MET A 264 14.44 -11.12 -28.29
N GLN A 265 13.94 -12.30 -27.92
CA GLN A 265 13.31 -13.22 -28.85
C GLN A 265 12.10 -12.56 -29.55
N CYS A 266 11.25 -11.84 -28.80
CA CYS A 266 10.13 -11.11 -29.38
C CYS A 266 10.59 -10.00 -30.34
N ILE A 267 11.63 -9.24 -29.96
CA ILE A 267 12.21 -8.17 -30.78
C ILE A 267 12.81 -8.72 -32.08
N PHE A 268 13.51 -9.86 -32.00
CA PHE A 268 14.07 -10.59 -33.14
C PHE A 268 12.97 -11.05 -34.10
N GLU A 269 11.90 -11.65 -33.59
CA GLU A 269 10.75 -12.09 -34.41
C GLU A 269 10.05 -10.93 -35.14
N HIS A 270 10.14 -9.71 -34.62
CA HIS A 270 9.63 -8.50 -35.27
C HIS A 270 10.66 -7.81 -36.17
N GLY A 271 11.86 -8.39 -36.34
CA GLY A 271 12.89 -7.91 -37.26
C GLY A 271 13.67 -6.68 -36.77
N PHE A 272 13.70 -6.41 -35.46
CA PHE A 272 14.39 -5.23 -34.90
C PHE A 272 15.84 -5.49 -34.47
N CYS A 273 16.25 -6.75 -34.38
CA CYS A 273 17.61 -7.17 -34.05
C CYS A 273 17.99 -8.49 -34.75
N ASP A 274 19.27 -8.82 -34.75
CA ASP A 274 19.83 -10.08 -35.25
C ASP A 274 20.05 -11.11 -34.11
N GLU A 275 20.57 -12.28 -34.45
CA GLU A 275 20.90 -13.34 -33.49
C GLU A 275 21.97 -12.89 -32.48
N ALA A 276 22.94 -12.08 -32.90
CA ALA A 276 24.00 -11.59 -32.03
C ALA A 276 23.44 -10.71 -30.89
N ALA A 277 22.52 -9.80 -31.20
CA ALA A 277 21.85 -8.99 -30.17
C ALA A 277 20.88 -9.81 -29.31
N ARG A 278 20.28 -10.88 -29.86
CA ARG A 278 19.33 -11.75 -29.15
C ARG A 278 20.01 -12.69 -28.15
N ASP A 279 21.12 -13.31 -28.56
CA ASP A 279 21.76 -14.44 -27.88
C ASP A 279 22.86 -14.01 -26.90
N GLN A 280 22.70 -12.85 -26.28
CA GLN A 280 23.59 -12.39 -25.21
C GLN A 280 23.40 -13.21 -23.93
N ASP A 281 24.45 -13.25 -23.11
CA ASP A 281 24.37 -13.81 -21.76
C ASP A 281 23.68 -12.83 -20.80
N TRP A 282 22.35 -12.83 -20.81
CA TRP A 282 21.52 -11.99 -19.94
C TRP A 282 21.68 -12.28 -18.44
N LEU A 283 22.26 -13.44 -18.08
CA LEU A 283 22.50 -13.83 -16.69
C LEU A 283 23.69 -13.07 -16.08
N THR A 284 24.71 -12.78 -16.89
CA THR A 284 25.93 -12.09 -16.43
C THR A 284 26.11 -10.70 -17.04
N TYR A 285 25.17 -10.26 -17.91
CA TYR A 285 25.26 -9.01 -18.65
C TYR A 285 25.50 -7.77 -17.76
N ASP A 286 24.85 -7.68 -16.59
CA ASP A 286 25.07 -6.58 -15.65
C ASP A 286 26.49 -6.56 -15.08
N ALA A 287 27.01 -7.72 -14.66
CA ALA A 287 28.38 -7.83 -14.15
C ALA A 287 29.39 -7.43 -15.24
N ARG A 288 29.17 -7.85 -16.48
CA ARG A 288 30.01 -7.53 -17.65
C ARG A 288 29.92 -6.05 -18.03
N LEU A 289 28.74 -5.42 -17.90
CA LEU A 289 28.56 -3.98 -18.09
C LEU A 289 29.29 -3.17 -17.01
N VAL A 290 29.21 -3.61 -15.74
CA VAL A 290 29.87 -2.93 -14.61
C VAL A 290 31.39 -3.06 -14.70
N SER A 291 31.91 -4.25 -15.05
CA SER A 291 33.35 -4.46 -15.28
C SER A 291 33.87 -3.69 -16.50
N GLY A 292 33.00 -3.34 -17.44
CA GLY A 292 33.33 -2.69 -18.70
C GLY A 292 33.71 -3.66 -19.82
N GLU A 293 33.47 -4.96 -19.63
CA GLU A 293 33.59 -5.97 -20.69
C GLU A 293 32.55 -5.74 -21.80
N VAL A 294 31.34 -5.32 -21.44
CA VAL A 294 30.36 -4.79 -22.39
C VAL A 294 30.57 -3.27 -22.51
N PRO A 295 30.95 -2.75 -23.69
CA PRO A 295 31.12 -1.32 -23.91
C PRO A 295 29.82 -0.54 -23.71
N ALA A 296 29.94 0.73 -23.32
CA ALA A 296 28.77 1.59 -23.14
C ALA A 296 27.99 1.76 -24.45
N GLU A 297 28.69 1.81 -25.58
CA GLU A 297 28.13 1.96 -26.92
C GLU A 297 27.25 0.76 -27.31
N GLU A 298 27.64 -0.46 -26.91
CA GLU A 298 26.83 -1.66 -27.13
C GLU A 298 25.54 -1.62 -26.31
N TYR A 299 25.63 -1.15 -25.06
CA TYR A 299 24.44 -0.97 -24.23
C TYR A 299 23.53 0.14 -24.77
N GLU A 300 24.07 1.24 -25.31
CA GLU A 300 23.28 2.25 -26.02
C GLU A 300 22.61 1.66 -27.28
N ALA A 301 23.31 0.84 -28.06
CA ALA A 301 22.75 0.16 -29.22
C ALA A 301 21.58 -0.76 -28.84
N LEU A 302 21.70 -1.53 -27.74
CA LEU A 302 20.61 -2.34 -27.20
C LEU A 302 19.39 -1.47 -26.84
N LYS A 303 19.60 -0.33 -26.18
CA LYS A 303 18.51 0.60 -25.86
C LYS A 303 17.84 1.14 -27.12
N MET A 304 18.59 1.43 -28.18
CA MET A 304 18.03 1.86 -29.46
C MET A 304 17.20 0.77 -30.15
N ILE A 305 17.62 -0.50 -30.05
CA ILE A 305 16.83 -1.64 -30.54
C ILE A 305 15.48 -1.71 -29.82
N VAL A 306 15.49 -1.66 -28.48
CA VAL A 306 14.29 -1.69 -27.65
C VAL A 306 13.38 -0.50 -27.94
N GLU A 307 13.95 0.70 -28.10
CA GLU A 307 13.17 1.89 -28.46
C GLU A 307 12.51 1.77 -29.83
N ARG A 308 13.22 1.31 -30.87
CA ARG A 308 12.63 1.14 -32.20
C ARG A 308 11.46 0.14 -32.17
N PHE A 309 11.64 -0.97 -31.47
CA PHE A 309 10.58 -1.97 -31.30
C PHE A 309 9.35 -1.39 -30.58
N THR A 310 9.54 -0.81 -29.40
CA THR A 310 8.44 -0.26 -28.60
C THR A 310 7.71 0.88 -29.32
N ARG A 311 8.45 1.78 -30.00
CA ARG A 311 7.88 2.89 -30.77
C ARG A 311 7.03 2.44 -31.96
N SER A 312 7.29 1.24 -32.50
CA SER A 312 6.54 0.71 -33.65
C SER A 312 5.14 0.20 -33.32
N LEU A 313 4.86 -0.06 -32.04
CA LEU A 313 3.63 -0.66 -31.54
C LEU A 313 2.87 0.29 -30.61
N THR A 314 1.56 0.12 -30.52
CA THR A 314 0.72 0.81 -29.53
C THR A 314 0.92 0.25 -28.12
N LYS A 315 0.54 1.03 -27.11
CA LYS A 315 0.40 0.61 -25.72
C LYS A 315 -0.40 -0.69 -25.60
N ALA A 316 -1.50 -0.82 -26.34
CA ALA A 316 -2.38 -1.99 -26.31
C ALA A 316 -1.73 -3.24 -26.94
N GLU A 317 -1.07 -3.10 -28.09
CA GLU A 317 -0.32 -4.19 -28.74
C GLU A 317 0.83 -4.69 -27.85
N LEU A 318 1.57 -3.77 -27.23
CA LEU A 318 2.64 -4.10 -26.28
C LEU A 318 2.12 -4.81 -25.03
N LEU A 319 0.99 -4.37 -24.47
CA LEU A 319 0.35 -5.06 -23.34
C LEU A 319 -0.10 -6.47 -23.72
N LYS A 320 -0.64 -6.66 -24.93
CA LYS A 320 -1.02 -7.98 -25.44
C LYS A 320 0.20 -8.92 -25.51
N LEU A 321 1.31 -8.45 -26.08
CA LEU A 321 2.57 -9.20 -26.10
C LEU A 321 3.08 -9.52 -24.69
N ALA A 322 2.96 -8.56 -23.76
CA ALA A 322 3.34 -8.77 -22.36
C ALA A 322 2.56 -9.92 -21.71
N LEU A 323 1.25 -10.00 -21.94
CA LEU A 323 0.40 -11.07 -21.41
C LEU A 323 0.67 -12.43 -22.08
N GLU A 324 0.86 -12.45 -23.40
CA GLU A 324 1.06 -13.69 -24.18
C GLU A 324 2.44 -14.32 -23.94
N ARG A 325 3.47 -13.48 -23.81
CA ARG A 325 4.87 -13.90 -23.74
C ARG A 325 5.50 -13.67 -22.37
N ALA A 326 4.72 -13.23 -21.38
CA ALA A 326 5.19 -12.86 -20.04
C ALA A 326 6.37 -11.88 -20.08
N LEU A 327 6.22 -10.81 -20.88
CA LEU A 327 7.18 -9.71 -20.95
C LEU A 327 6.89 -8.70 -19.84
N LEU A 328 7.93 -8.05 -19.33
CA LEU A 328 7.82 -7.03 -18.27
C LEU A 328 7.56 -5.65 -18.87
N ILE A 329 6.43 -5.51 -19.57
CA ILE A 329 6.00 -4.28 -20.26
C ILE A 329 4.60 -3.89 -19.79
N ALA A 330 4.43 -2.64 -19.37
CA ALA A 330 3.15 -2.07 -18.95
C ALA A 330 2.88 -0.74 -19.66
N PRO A 331 1.65 -0.47 -20.10
CA PRO A 331 1.30 0.86 -20.60
C PRO A 331 1.37 1.90 -19.49
N VAL A 332 1.87 3.10 -19.81
CA VAL A 332 1.66 4.27 -18.97
C VAL A 332 0.21 4.72 -19.18
N ALA A 333 -0.64 4.35 -18.24
CA ALA A 333 -2.07 4.61 -18.29
C ALA A 333 -2.37 6.08 -17.95
N THR A 334 -3.32 6.66 -18.65
CA THR A 334 -4.00 7.89 -18.20
C THR A 334 -5.10 7.54 -17.18
N VAL A 335 -5.66 8.54 -16.49
CA VAL A 335 -6.83 8.32 -15.61
C VAL A 335 -8.01 7.73 -16.41
N GLU A 336 -8.18 8.16 -17.66
CA GLU A 336 -9.21 7.62 -18.56
C GLU A 336 -8.97 6.14 -18.90
N ASP A 337 -7.72 5.77 -19.21
CA ASP A 337 -7.33 4.37 -19.46
C ASP A 337 -7.64 3.48 -18.23
N VAL A 338 -7.40 4.00 -17.03
CA VAL A 338 -7.68 3.30 -15.76
C VAL A 338 -9.18 3.04 -15.60
N VAL A 339 -10.02 4.06 -15.82
CA VAL A 339 -11.49 3.92 -15.74
C VAL A 339 -12.01 2.91 -16.76
N LYS A 340 -11.38 2.84 -17.93
CA LYS A 340 -11.69 1.90 -19.03
C LYS A 340 -10.96 0.55 -18.92
N SER A 341 -10.23 0.30 -17.85
CA SER A 341 -9.41 -0.90 -17.69
C SER A 341 -10.25 -2.19 -17.75
N PRO A 342 -9.96 -3.12 -18.66
CA PRO A 342 -10.68 -4.39 -18.75
C PRO A 342 -10.45 -5.27 -17.52
N GLN A 343 -9.31 -5.12 -16.83
CA GLN A 343 -9.03 -5.83 -15.58
C GLN A 343 -9.93 -5.35 -14.45
N LEU A 344 -10.04 -4.03 -14.26
CA LEU A 344 -10.91 -3.46 -13.21
C LEU A 344 -12.39 -3.74 -13.52
N ALA A 345 -12.78 -3.73 -14.80
CA ALA A 345 -14.13 -4.07 -15.23
C ALA A 345 -14.47 -5.56 -14.97
N ALA A 346 -13.60 -6.50 -15.39
CA ALA A 346 -13.79 -7.93 -15.16
C ALA A 346 -13.81 -8.32 -13.67
N ARG A 347 -13.27 -7.44 -12.83
CA ARG A 347 -13.25 -7.59 -11.39
C ARG A 347 -14.36 -6.81 -10.68
N GLU A 348 -15.24 -6.12 -11.39
CA GLU A 348 -16.31 -5.31 -10.78
C GLU A 348 -15.75 -4.32 -9.74
N TYR A 349 -14.56 -3.78 -10.00
CA TYR A 349 -13.85 -2.96 -9.02
C TYR A 349 -14.68 -1.73 -8.65
N TRP A 350 -15.15 -0.98 -9.64
CA TRP A 350 -15.84 0.29 -9.40
C TRP A 350 -17.20 0.10 -8.75
N GLN A 351 -17.40 0.74 -7.60
CA GLN A 351 -18.65 0.65 -6.83
C GLN A 351 -19.48 1.90 -7.08
N THR A 352 -20.78 1.71 -7.34
CA THR A 352 -21.70 2.83 -7.61
C THR A 352 -22.52 3.13 -6.37
N LEU A 353 -22.54 4.40 -5.95
CA LEU A 353 -23.34 4.87 -4.82
C LEU A 353 -24.29 5.98 -5.27
N ASP A 354 -25.53 5.91 -4.78
CA ASP A 354 -26.53 6.93 -5.05
C ASP A 354 -26.26 8.21 -4.25
N HIS A 355 -26.49 9.33 -4.92
CA HIS A 355 -26.54 10.68 -4.36
C HIS A 355 -27.95 11.25 -4.55
N PRO A 356 -28.90 10.94 -3.65
CA PRO A 356 -30.28 11.37 -3.78
C PRO A 356 -30.43 12.89 -3.88
N GLU A 357 -29.58 13.64 -3.17
CA GLU A 357 -29.54 15.10 -3.19
C GLU A 357 -29.12 15.69 -4.54
N LEU A 358 -28.51 14.87 -5.40
CA LEU A 358 -28.11 15.24 -6.77
C LEU A 358 -28.95 14.57 -7.85
N GLY A 359 -29.84 13.64 -7.48
CA GLY A 359 -30.56 12.79 -8.43
C GLY A 359 -29.62 12.00 -9.36
N ALA A 360 -28.46 11.56 -8.85
CA ALA A 360 -27.42 10.91 -9.64
C ALA A 360 -26.73 9.78 -8.87
N ALA A 361 -26.03 8.90 -9.59
CA ALA A 361 -25.22 7.84 -9.01
C ALA A 361 -23.76 8.02 -9.44
N MET A 362 -22.83 7.90 -8.48
CA MET A 362 -21.41 8.16 -8.69
C MET A 362 -20.58 6.89 -8.50
N ARG A 363 -19.55 6.72 -9.32
CA ARG A 363 -18.58 5.61 -9.21
C ARG A 363 -17.45 5.98 -8.26
N TYR A 364 -17.12 5.06 -7.38
CA TYR A 364 -16.06 5.16 -6.39
C TYR A 364 -15.03 4.04 -6.58
N PRO A 365 -13.76 4.25 -6.17
CA PRO A 365 -12.79 3.17 -6.07
C PRO A 365 -13.32 2.03 -5.21
N GLY A 366 -13.15 0.82 -5.73
CA GLY A 366 -13.59 -0.44 -5.16
C GLY A 366 -12.85 -0.91 -3.92
N PRO A 367 -13.03 -2.19 -3.55
CA PRO A 367 -12.42 -2.72 -2.34
C PRO A 367 -10.91 -2.86 -2.52
N PHE A 368 -10.15 -2.38 -1.54
CA PHE A 368 -8.68 -2.58 -1.52
C PHE A 368 -8.28 -4.04 -1.28
N ALA A 369 -9.19 -4.85 -0.73
CA ALA A 369 -9.03 -6.28 -0.53
C ALA A 369 -10.38 -7.00 -0.58
N ARG A 370 -10.38 -8.26 -1.03
CA ARG A 370 -11.56 -9.14 -1.04
C ARG A 370 -11.45 -10.15 0.08
N PHE A 371 -12.55 -10.32 0.79
CA PHE A 371 -12.66 -11.21 1.94
C PHE A 371 -13.73 -12.24 1.64
N SER A 372 -13.40 -13.52 1.81
CA SER A 372 -14.32 -14.64 1.52
C SER A 372 -15.53 -14.68 2.45
N GLU A 373 -15.37 -14.36 3.74
CA GLU A 373 -16.42 -14.45 4.75
C GLU A 373 -17.05 -13.09 5.10
N THR A 374 -16.29 -12.01 4.90
CA THR A 374 -16.70 -10.65 5.29
C THR A 374 -16.36 -9.62 4.22
N PRO A 375 -16.98 -9.69 3.03
CA PRO A 375 -16.70 -8.76 1.93
C PRO A 375 -16.87 -7.29 2.38
N ILE A 376 -16.01 -6.41 1.87
CA ILE A 376 -16.13 -4.96 2.10
C ILE A 376 -17.46 -4.49 1.49
N SER A 377 -18.21 -3.70 2.27
CA SER A 377 -19.53 -3.19 1.89
C SER A 377 -19.54 -1.67 1.89
N TYR A 378 -20.12 -1.10 0.83
CA TYR A 378 -20.24 0.34 0.58
C TYR A 378 -21.63 0.80 1.00
N ARG A 379 -21.82 0.97 2.30
CA ARG A 379 -23.14 1.16 2.94
C ARG A 379 -23.66 2.57 2.78
N ARG A 380 -22.77 3.56 2.71
CA ARG A 380 -23.13 4.99 2.68
C ARG A 380 -22.25 5.76 1.71
N ARG A 381 -22.86 6.64 0.93
CA ARG A 381 -22.14 7.72 0.23
C ARG A 381 -21.47 8.67 1.25
N PRO A 382 -20.49 9.48 0.82
CA PRO A 382 -19.97 10.56 1.66
C PRO A 382 -21.10 11.43 2.21
N PRO A 383 -21.11 11.75 3.51
CA PRO A 383 -22.21 12.49 4.11
C PRO A 383 -22.19 13.98 3.75
N THR A 384 -23.36 14.60 3.65
CA THR A 384 -23.44 16.07 3.60
C THR A 384 -23.09 16.67 4.97
N ILE A 385 -22.70 17.94 5.01
CA ILE A 385 -22.38 18.64 6.26
C ILE A 385 -23.55 18.50 7.25
N GLY A 386 -23.28 17.95 8.43
CA GLY A 386 -24.26 17.83 9.52
C GLY A 386 -25.45 16.90 9.24
N GLU A 387 -25.38 16.04 8.21
CA GLU A 387 -26.48 15.16 7.79
C GLU A 387 -27.08 14.34 8.94
N HIS A 388 -26.25 13.98 9.92
CA HIS A 388 -26.61 13.11 11.02
C HIS A 388 -26.68 13.85 12.38
N ASN A 389 -26.74 15.20 12.37
CA ASN A 389 -26.82 16.00 13.59
C ASN A 389 -27.98 15.56 14.50
N ARG A 390 -29.18 15.43 13.92
CA ARG A 390 -30.36 15.00 14.69
C ARG A 390 -30.16 13.58 15.23
N GLU A 391 -29.83 12.62 14.36
CA GLU A 391 -29.66 11.20 14.73
C GLU A 391 -28.66 10.99 15.87
N ILE A 392 -27.52 11.69 15.84
CA ILE A 392 -26.40 11.43 16.75
C ILE A 392 -26.45 12.33 17.99
N LEU A 393 -26.84 13.60 17.86
CA LEU A 393 -26.82 14.55 18.97
C LEU A 393 -28.12 14.52 19.80
N SER A 394 -29.24 14.02 19.27
CA SER A 394 -30.48 13.87 20.06
C SER A 394 -30.51 12.57 20.87
N ASN A 395 -29.71 11.58 20.49
CA ASN A 395 -29.62 10.31 21.22
C ASN A 395 -28.71 10.52 22.44
N SER A 396 -29.35 10.76 23.58
CA SER A 396 -28.73 10.88 24.90
C SER A 396 -28.46 9.52 25.57
N GLU A 397 -28.63 8.40 24.84
CA GLU A 397 -28.40 7.09 25.42
C GLU A 397 -26.94 6.95 25.86
N PRO A 398 -26.69 6.71 27.17
CA PRO A 398 -25.38 6.32 27.62
C PRO A 398 -25.03 5.01 26.90
N PRO A 399 -23.98 5.00 26.10
CA PRO A 399 -23.64 3.84 25.30
C PRO A 399 -23.34 2.66 26.20
N ALA A 400 -23.80 1.47 25.79
CA ALA A 400 -23.55 0.24 26.52
C ALA A 400 -22.06 0.12 26.86
N THR A 401 -21.75 0.04 28.16
CA THR A 401 -20.42 -0.28 28.66
C THR A 401 -20.00 -1.61 28.05
N LYS A 402 -19.11 -1.57 27.05
CA LYS A 402 -18.56 -2.80 26.47
C LYS A 402 -17.78 -3.50 27.57
N SER A 403 -18.08 -4.77 27.85
CA SER A 403 -17.29 -5.55 28.81
C SER A 403 -15.88 -5.64 28.27
N ARG A 404 -14.93 -5.01 28.96
CA ARG A 404 -13.51 -5.10 28.62
C ARG A 404 -12.93 -6.34 29.29
N PRO A 405 -12.05 -7.08 28.61
CA PRO A 405 -11.29 -8.12 29.27
C PRO A 405 -10.57 -7.50 30.47
N GLN A 406 -10.63 -8.18 31.62
CA GLN A 406 -9.91 -7.77 32.82
C GLN A 406 -8.41 -7.77 32.51
N THR A 407 -7.70 -6.74 32.97
CA THR A 407 -6.25 -6.61 32.88
C THR A 407 -5.57 -7.90 33.32
N SER A 408 -4.95 -8.61 32.37
CA SER A 408 -4.00 -9.68 32.69
C SER A 408 -2.63 -9.07 32.94
N SER A 409 -2.13 -9.15 34.17
CA SER A 409 -0.77 -8.72 34.53
C SER A 409 0.32 -9.54 33.82
N ALA A 410 -0.02 -10.72 33.28
CA ALA A 410 0.90 -11.63 32.61
C ALA A 410 1.43 -11.11 31.26
N LEU A 411 0.87 -10.01 30.73
CA LEU A 411 1.22 -9.46 29.41
C LEU A 411 1.93 -8.09 29.49
N ALA A 412 2.23 -7.60 30.70
CA ALA A 412 3.01 -6.38 30.86
C ALA A 412 4.40 -6.55 30.25
N GLY A 413 4.76 -5.69 29.30
CA GLY A 413 6.08 -5.71 28.62
C GLY A 413 6.15 -6.56 27.35
N GLN A 414 5.07 -7.23 26.93
CA GLN A 414 5.02 -7.93 25.64
C GLN A 414 4.63 -6.97 24.49
N LEU A 415 5.19 -7.19 23.31
CA LEU A 415 4.83 -6.45 22.10
C LEU A 415 3.39 -6.77 21.64
N PRO A 416 2.69 -5.85 20.95
CA PRO A 416 1.27 -5.97 20.61
C PRO A 416 0.81 -7.26 19.94
N LEU A 417 1.66 -7.90 19.14
CA LEU A 417 1.36 -9.11 18.36
C LEU A 417 2.10 -10.35 18.90
N SER A 418 2.60 -10.29 20.13
CA SER A 418 3.22 -11.43 20.80
C SER A 418 2.28 -12.64 20.78
N GLY A 419 2.80 -13.79 20.34
CA GLY A 419 2.04 -15.03 20.22
C GLY A 419 1.36 -15.25 18.86
N LEU A 420 1.23 -14.23 18.01
CA LEU A 420 0.74 -14.39 16.64
C LEU A 420 1.78 -15.11 15.78
N LYS A 421 1.38 -16.17 15.07
CA LYS A 421 2.29 -17.00 14.26
C LYS A 421 1.95 -16.92 12.78
N ILE A 422 2.95 -16.63 11.95
CA ILE A 422 2.77 -16.43 10.51
C ILE A 422 3.71 -17.34 9.73
N VAL A 423 3.15 -18.09 8.80
CA VAL A 423 3.90 -18.85 7.79
C VAL A 423 3.96 -18.01 6.52
N ASP A 424 5.15 -17.52 6.19
CA ASP A 424 5.34 -16.49 5.18
C ASP A 424 5.98 -17.03 3.90
N LEU A 425 5.22 -17.02 2.81
CA LEU A 425 5.66 -17.32 1.44
C LEU A 425 5.73 -16.07 0.57
N PHE A 426 5.58 -14.87 1.14
CA PHE A 426 5.69 -13.64 0.35
C PHE A 426 7.11 -13.41 -0.16
N TRP A 427 7.21 -13.02 -1.42
CA TRP A 427 8.46 -12.69 -2.11
C TRP A 427 8.50 -11.24 -2.56
N ALA A 428 9.68 -10.80 -3.00
CA ALA A 428 9.97 -9.44 -3.43
C ALA A 428 9.76 -8.42 -2.29
N MET A 429 8.87 -7.43 -2.45
CA MET A 429 8.86 -6.26 -1.59
C MET A 429 7.56 -6.04 -0.81
N ALA A 430 6.41 -5.97 -1.49
CA ALA A 430 5.13 -5.64 -0.84
C ALA A 430 4.76 -6.63 0.28
N GLY A 431 4.84 -7.92 -0.03
CA GLY A 431 4.53 -8.97 0.93
C GLY A 431 5.54 -9.01 2.09
N PRO A 432 6.86 -9.05 1.83
CA PRO A 432 7.84 -9.02 2.90
C PRO A 432 7.76 -7.78 3.80
N ALA A 433 7.48 -6.59 3.25
CA ALA A 433 7.24 -5.37 4.03
C ALA A 433 6.05 -5.52 5.00
N THR A 434 4.97 -6.19 4.56
CA THR A 434 3.78 -6.48 5.38
C THR A 434 4.16 -7.33 6.60
N THR A 435 4.77 -8.49 6.36
CA THR A 435 5.09 -9.44 7.43
C THR A 435 6.27 -8.98 8.28
N ARG A 436 7.15 -8.13 7.74
CA ARG A 436 8.19 -7.43 8.50
C ARG A 436 7.57 -6.52 9.56
N ALA A 437 6.62 -5.67 9.19
CA ALA A 437 5.96 -4.79 10.14
C ALA A 437 5.27 -5.61 11.25
N LEU A 438 4.58 -6.70 10.91
CA LEU A 438 3.98 -7.59 11.92
C LEU A 438 5.03 -8.20 12.87
N ALA A 439 6.21 -8.57 12.35
CA ALA A 439 7.32 -9.07 13.17
C ALA A 439 7.89 -8.00 14.10
N ASP A 440 8.04 -6.74 13.64
CA ASP A 440 8.49 -5.62 14.47
C ASP A 440 7.56 -5.35 15.65
N TYR A 441 6.26 -5.68 15.52
CA TYR A 441 5.27 -5.62 16.59
C TYR A 441 5.09 -6.94 17.37
N GLY A 442 5.98 -7.92 17.18
CA GLY A 442 6.09 -9.11 18.03
C GLY A 442 5.53 -10.42 17.45
N ALA A 443 5.03 -10.42 16.21
CA ALA A 443 4.58 -11.66 15.58
C ALA A 443 5.79 -12.58 15.28
N THR A 444 5.62 -13.88 15.50
CA THR A 444 6.61 -14.88 15.06
C THR A 444 6.37 -15.23 13.60
N VAL A 445 7.26 -14.77 12.72
CA VAL A 445 7.15 -14.99 11.27
C VAL A 445 8.18 -16.02 10.82
N VAL A 446 7.72 -17.14 10.29
CA VAL A 446 8.56 -18.18 9.67
C VAL A 446 8.47 -18.04 8.16
N ARG A 447 9.51 -17.47 7.56
CA ARG A 447 9.63 -17.30 6.12
C ARG A 447 10.14 -18.58 5.46
N VAL A 448 9.35 -19.10 4.52
CA VAL A 448 9.64 -20.30 3.75
C VAL A 448 10.22 -19.91 2.39
N GLU A 449 11.38 -20.46 2.05
CA GLU A 449 12.06 -20.20 0.77
C GLU A 449 12.71 -21.46 0.20
N SER A 450 12.93 -21.53 -1.11
CA SER A 450 13.64 -22.64 -1.73
C SER A 450 15.10 -22.29 -2.01
N ALA A 451 16.02 -23.25 -1.83
CA ALA A 451 17.41 -23.09 -2.28
C ALA A 451 17.55 -23.13 -3.81
N ARG A 452 16.55 -23.68 -4.53
CA ARG A 452 16.56 -23.76 -6.00
C ARG A 452 16.08 -22.48 -6.67
N ARG A 453 15.13 -21.81 -6.03
CA ARG A 453 14.57 -20.55 -6.50
C ARG A 453 14.51 -19.58 -5.34
N LEU A 454 15.47 -18.67 -5.34
CA LEU A 454 15.63 -17.63 -4.35
C LEU A 454 14.66 -16.48 -4.62
N ASP A 455 14.29 -15.78 -3.57
CA ASP A 455 13.59 -14.51 -3.66
C ASP A 455 14.43 -13.50 -4.43
N THR A 456 13.80 -12.86 -5.41
CA THR A 456 14.39 -11.85 -6.29
C THR A 456 15.10 -10.73 -5.52
N CYS A 457 14.61 -10.35 -4.34
CA CYS A 457 15.28 -9.31 -3.55
C CYS A 457 16.66 -9.73 -3.03
N ARG A 458 16.99 -11.03 -2.95
CA ARG A 458 18.34 -11.49 -2.61
C ARG A 458 19.37 -11.20 -3.71
N THR A 459 18.91 -11.14 -4.95
CA THR A 459 19.76 -11.01 -6.14
C THR A 459 19.72 -9.62 -6.75
N ILE A 460 19.23 -8.61 -6.02
CA ILE A 460 19.16 -7.23 -6.47
C ILE A 460 19.78 -6.33 -5.39
N GLY A 461 20.59 -5.36 -5.82
CA GLY A 461 21.21 -4.37 -4.95
C GLY A 461 20.24 -3.30 -4.43
N PRO A 462 20.69 -2.33 -3.62
CA PRO A 462 22.09 -2.09 -3.25
C PRO A 462 22.67 -3.22 -2.40
N TYR A 463 23.94 -3.55 -2.61
CA TYR A 463 24.65 -4.56 -1.83
C TYR A 463 25.57 -3.91 -0.79
N VAL A 464 25.69 -4.52 0.39
CA VAL A 464 26.61 -4.03 1.43
C VAL A 464 28.03 -3.96 0.86
N ARG A 465 28.66 -2.78 0.98
CA ARG A 465 30.00 -2.47 0.45
C ARG A 465 30.15 -2.74 -1.05
N ASN A 466 29.06 -2.67 -1.81
CA ASN A 466 29.00 -3.01 -3.25
C ASN A 466 29.47 -4.45 -3.56
N GLN A 467 29.33 -5.40 -2.63
CA GLN A 467 29.71 -6.80 -2.85
C GLN A 467 28.47 -7.65 -3.13
N PRO A 468 28.22 -8.08 -4.39
CA PRO A 468 27.07 -8.93 -4.69
C PRO A 468 27.07 -10.22 -3.87
N GLY A 469 25.90 -10.63 -3.39
CA GLY A 469 25.73 -11.86 -2.65
C GLY A 469 24.31 -12.05 -2.17
N ILE A 470 23.85 -13.31 -2.14
CA ILE A 470 22.46 -13.68 -1.81
C ILE A 470 22.03 -13.33 -0.37
N ASN A 471 23.02 -13.05 0.49
CA ASN A 471 22.84 -12.61 1.88
C ASN A 471 23.32 -11.16 2.09
N ASN A 472 23.64 -10.44 1.02
CA ASN A 472 24.27 -9.13 1.10
C ASN A 472 23.43 -8.02 0.45
N SER A 473 22.19 -8.31 0.02
CA SER A 473 21.25 -7.32 -0.49
C SER A 473 20.63 -6.50 0.64
N GLY A 474 20.79 -5.18 0.57
CA GLY A 474 20.14 -4.23 1.47
C GLY A 474 18.62 -4.15 1.29
N ILE A 475 18.08 -4.57 0.15
CA ILE A 475 16.62 -4.71 -0.02
C ILE A 475 16.13 -5.89 0.81
N PHE A 476 16.75 -7.07 0.62
CA PHE A 476 16.36 -8.27 1.33
C PHE A 476 16.49 -8.12 2.85
N ILE A 477 17.64 -7.61 3.32
CA ILE A 477 17.93 -7.45 4.75
C ILE A 477 16.93 -6.48 5.40
N ASN A 478 16.58 -5.38 4.73
CA ASN A 478 15.61 -4.40 5.24
C ASN A 478 14.20 -5.02 5.36
N LEU A 479 13.71 -5.63 4.28
CA LEU A 479 12.31 -6.09 4.21
C LEU A 479 12.06 -7.44 4.89
N ASN A 480 13.10 -8.10 5.42
CA ASN A 480 12.96 -9.40 6.08
C ASN A 480 13.60 -9.50 7.47
N ALA A 481 14.10 -8.39 8.06
CA ALA A 481 14.64 -8.48 9.42
C ALA A 481 13.56 -8.89 10.44
N GLY A 482 13.99 -9.47 11.56
CA GLY A 482 13.09 -10.00 12.60
C GLY A 482 12.40 -11.33 12.27
N LYS A 483 12.46 -11.81 11.02
CA LYS A 483 11.84 -13.08 10.61
C LYS A 483 12.78 -14.27 10.82
N LEU A 484 12.19 -15.43 11.15
CA LEU A 484 12.85 -16.72 11.09
C LEU A 484 12.84 -17.23 9.64
N GLY A 485 13.89 -17.94 9.22
CA GLY A 485 13.98 -18.51 7.88
C GLY A 485 14.03 -20.03 7.90
N ILE A 486 13.29 -20.67 6.99
CA ILE A 486 13.39 -22.11 6.72
C ILE A 486 13.47 -22.36 5.21
N THR A 487 14.31 -23.33 4.82
CA THR A 487 14.47 -23.71 3.42
C THR A 487 13.64 -24.95 3.11
N LEU A 488 12.62 -24.84 2.24
CA LEU A 488 11.76 -25.94 1.79
C LEU A 488 11.65 -25.98 0.27
N ASP A 489 11.70 -27.18 -0.30
CA ASP A 489 11.32 -27.42 -1.70
C ASP A 489 9.88 -27.95 -1.74
N LEU A 490 8.91 -27.07 -1.99
CA LEU A 490 7.49 -27.42 -2.06
C LEU A 490 7.14 -28.26 -3.30
N GLY A 491 8.08 -28.44 -4.23
CA GLY A 491 7.96 -29.43 -5.30
C GLY A 491 8.03 -30.87 -4.79
N LYS A 492 8.69 -31.10 -3.65
CA LYS A 492 8.84 -32.41 -3.02
C LYS A 492 7.73 -32.67 -1.99
N GLU A 493 7.35 -33.92 -1.84
CA GLU A 493 6.31 -34.33 -0.90
C GLU A 493 6.73 -34.07 0.55
N GLU A 494 7.99 -34.33 0.90
CA GLU A 494 8.55 -34.10 2.23
C GLU A 494 8.58 -32.60 2.57
N GLY A 495 8.88 -31.74 1.60
CA GLY A 495 8.81 -30.28 1.77
C GLY A 495 7.39 -29.79 2.03
N ARG A 496 6.40 -30.39 1.34
CA ARG A 496 4.97 -30.11 1.59
C ARG A 496 4.52 -30.64 2.96
N ALA A 497 5.01 -31.80 3.40
CA ALA A 497 4.70 -32.35 4.71
C ALA A 497 5.12 -31.40 5.84
N VAL A 498 6.36 -30.89 5.80
CA VAL A 498 6.84 -29.87 6.75
C VAL A 498 6.01 -28.59 6.66
N PHE A 499 5.64 -28.17 5.45
CA PHE A 499 4.76 -27.01 5.29
C PHE A 499 3.39 -27.21 5.94
N HIS A 500 2.80 -28.40 5.82
CA HIS A 500 1.54 -28.72 6.50
C HIS A 500 1.68 -28.68 8.03
N ASP A 501 2.83 -29.05 8.60
CA ASP A 501 3.10 -28.88 10.03
C ASP A 501 3.19 -27.40 10.43
N LEU A 502 3.83 -26.58 9.59
CA LEU A 502 3.83 -25.12 9.78
C LEU A 502 2.41 -24.55 9.72
N VAL A 503 1.54 -25.04 8.83
CA VAL A 503 0.13 -24.62 8.73
C VAL A 503 -0.66 -24.99 9.99
N ARG A 504 -0.40 -26.15 10.60
CA ARG A 504 -1.03 -26.53 11.88
C ARG A 504 -0.59 -25.61 13.02
N TRP A 505 0.66 -25.15 12.99
CA TRP A 505 1.24 -24.25 13.98
C TRP A 505 0.84 -22.79 13.79
N GLY A 506 0.74 -22.33 12.54
CA GLY A 506 0.54 -20.93 12.17
C GLY A 506 -0.91 -20.47 12.23
N ASP A 507 -1.10 -19.20 12.61
CA ASP A 507 -2.40 -18.54 12.57
C ASP A 507 -2.75 -18.03 11.18
N ILE A 508 -1.72 -17.62 10.44
CA ILE A 508 -1.81 -16.97 9.15
C ILE A 508 -0.84 -17.63 8.17
N VAL A 509 -1.29 -17.85 6.95
CA VAL A 509 -0.43 -18.17 5.79
C VAL A 509 -0.48 -17.00 4.81
N THR A 510 0.68 -16.48 4.42
CA THR A 510 0.78 -15.40 3.42
C THR A 510 1.51 -15.87 2.18
N GLU A 511 1.05 -15.50 0.99
CA GLU A 511 1.68 -15.92 -0.28
C GLU A 511 1.45 -14.93 -1.42
N SER A 512 2.40 -14.87 -2.37
CA SER A 512 2.32 -14.01 -3.56
C SER A 512 2.55 -14.76 -4.87
N PHE A 513 2.24 -16.04 -4.90
CA PHE A 513 2.36 -16.88 -6.08
C PHE A 513 1.11 -16.80 -6.96
N SER A 514 1.26 -17.27 -8.19
CA SER A 514 0.10 -17.41 -9.08
C SER A 514 -0.90 -18.43 -8.50
N PRO A 515 -2.22 -18.25 -8.72
CA PRO A 515 -3.22 -19.18 -8.21
C PRO A 515 -3.01 -20.62 -8.73
N LYS A 516 -2.42 -20.74 -9.94
CA LYS A 516 -2.02 -22.04 -10.51
C LYS A 516 -0.95 -22.75 -9.68
N ALA A 517 0.03 -22.02 -9.15
CA ALA A 517 1.14 -22.60 -8.41
C ALA A 517 0.68 -23.17 -7.05
N MET A 518 -0.08 -22.39 -6.28
CA MET A 518 -0.61 -22.85 -4.98
C MET A 518 -1.53 -24.05 -5.12
N ARG A 519 -2.41 -24.07 -6.14
CA ARG A 519 -3.23 -25.25 -6.46
C ARG A 519 -2.41 -26.47 -6.86
N ALA A 520 -1.36 -26.29 -7.67
CA ALA A 520 -0.51 -27.39 -8.11
C ALA A 520 0.23 -28.05 -6.93
N TRP A 521 0.54 -27.30 -5.88
CA TRP A 521 1.12 -27.85 -4.64
C TRP A 521 0.06 -28.37 -3.64
N GLY A 522 -1.23 -28.18 -3.90
CA GLY A 522 -2.28 -28.50 -2.93
C GLY A 522 -2.26 -27.59 -1.70
N LEU A 523 -1.80 -26.34 -1.86
CA LEU A 523 -1.63 -25.36 -0.79
C LEU A 523 -2.54 -24.14 -0.96
N ASP A 524 -3.58 -24.24 -1.78
CA ASP A 524 -4.60 -23.20 -1.87
C ASP A 524 -5.48 -23.14 -0.61
N TYR A 525 -6.26 -22.06 -0.47
CA TYR A 525 -7.02 -21.82 0.75
C TYR A 525 -7.95 -22.98 1.12
N GLU A 526 -8.65 -23.54 0.15
CA GLU A 526 -9.58 -24.66 0.38
C GLU A 526 -8.86 -25.91 0.87
N ALA A 527 -7.64 -26.21 0.38
CA ALA A 527 -6.84 -27.31 0.89
C ALA A 527 -6.32 -27.02 2.31
N LEU A 528 -5.77 -25.83 2.56
CA LEU A 528 -5.19 -25.49 3.86
C LEU A 528 -6.25 -25.34 4.96
N ARG A 529 -7.45 -24.87 4.62
CA ARG A 529 -8.59 -24.77 5.55
C ARG A 529 -9.03 -26.15 6.07
N ARG A 530 -8.85 -27.24 5.30
CA ARG A 530 -9.12 -28.60 5.78
C ARG A 530 -8.15 -29.06 6.87
N ILE A 531 -6.94 -28.50 6.88
CA ILE A 531 -5.92 -28.77 7.91
C ILE A 531 -6.18 -27.91 9.14
N LYS A 532 -6.48 -26.62 8.93
CA LYS A 532 -6.76 -25.65 9.98
C LYS A 532 -8.02 -24.82 9.64
N PRO A 533 -9.20 -25.20 10.14
CA PRO A 533 -10.48 -24.57 9.77
C PRO A 533 -10.60 -23.07 10.12
N ASP A 534 -9.85 -22.62 11.12
CA ASP A 534 -9.78 -21.22 11.58
C ASP A 534 -8.62 -20.43 10.94
N LEU A 535 -7.96 -20.98 9.91
CA LEU A 535 -6.84 -20.34 9.21
C LEU A 535 -7.26 -19.06 8.51
N ILE A 536 -6.42 -18.02 8.65
CA ILE A 536 -6.45 -16.86 7.77
C ILE A 536 -5.39 -17.06 6.70
N MET A 537 -5.77 -16.95 5.43
CA MET A 537 -4.80 -16.99 4.33
C MET A 537 -4.87 -15.70 3.53
N VAL A 538 -3.70 -15.13 3.24
CA VAL A 538 -3.58 -13.89 2.45
C VAL A 538 -2.82 -14.17 1.17
N SER A 539 -3.48 -13.91 0.05
CA SER A 539 -2.87 -13.92 -1.28
C SER A 539 -2.69 -12.49 -1.77
N SER A 540 -1.46 -12.08 -2.04
CA SER A 540 -1.19 -10.76 -2.64
C SER A 540 -0.54 -10.89 -4.01
N CYS A 541 -1.07 -10.20 -5.01
CA CYS A 541 -0.50 -10.18 -6.34
C CYS A 541 -0.71 -8.82 -7.01
N LEU A 542 0.00 -8.60 -8.11
CA LEU A 542 0.04 -7.29 -8.76
C LEU A 542 -1.36 -6.84 -9.23
N MET A 543 -2.04 -7.68 -10.02
CA MET A 543 -3.30 -7.35 -10.69
C MET A 543 -4.53 -8.08 -10.11
N GLY A 544 -4.38 -8.86 -9.03
CA GLY A 544 -5.45 -9.71 -8.49
C GLY A 544 -5.40 -11.15 -9.02
N GLN A 545 -6.07 -12.07 -8.31
CA GLN A 545 -6.02 -13.51 -8.61
C GLN A 545 -6.96 -13.92 -9.76
N THR A 546 -7.81 -13.01 -10.23
CA THR A 546 -8.80 -13.22 -11.30
C THR A 546 -8.77 -12.10 -12.34
N GLY A 547 -9.46 -12.28 -13.46
CA GLY A 547 -9.51 -11.31 -14.56
C GLY A 547 -8.42 -11.51 -15.62
N PRO A 548 -8.53 -10.81 -16.76
CA PRO A 548 -7.64 -10.99 -17.92
C PRO A 548 -6.16 -10.73 -17.61
N PHE A 549 -5.84 -9.88 -16.63
CA PHE A 549 -4.47 -9.52 -16.26
C PHE A 549 -3.96 -10.28 -15.02
N SER A 550 -4.69 -11.27 -14.51
CA SER A 550 -4.27 -12.09 -13.35
C SER A 550 -2.93 -12.83 -13.53
N LYS A 551 -2.53 -13.06 -14.79
CA LYS A 551 -1.24 -13.69 -15.15
C LYS A 551 -0.16 -12.68 -15.53
N PHE A 552 -0.45 -11.38 -15.45
CA PHE A 552 0.51 -10.34 -15.80
C PHE A 552 1.73 -10.46 -14.88
N ALA A 553 2.90 -10.67 -15.50
CA ALA A 553 4.17 -10.76 -14.79
C ALA A 553 4.73 -9.35 -14.59
N GLY A 554 5.07 -9.00 -13.35
CA GLY A 554 5.63 -7.69 -13.10
C GLY A 554 5.92 -7.39 -11.64
N TYR A 555 6.48 -6.21 -11.43
CA TYR A 555 6.74 -5.59 -10.13
C TYR A 555 5.91 -4.32 -9.99
N GLY A 556 5.92 -3.71 -8.80
CA GLY A 556 5.06 -2.58 -8.49
C GLY A 556 5.22 -1.34 -9.38
N ASN A 557 6.35 -1.16 -10.06
CA ASN A 557 6.55 -0.05 -11.01
C ASN A 557 5.66 -0.22 -12.27
N LEU A 558 5.47 -1.46 -12.73
CA LEU A 558 4.58 -1.78 -13.85
C LEU A 558 3.11 -1.60 -13.45
N ALA A 559 2.74 -2.00 -12.22
CA ALA A 559 1.40 -1.69 -11.71
C ALA A 559 1.17 -0.20 -11.56
N ALA A 560 2.15 0.55 -11.04
CA ALA A 560 2.03 2.00 -10.89
C ALA A 560 1.78 2.69 -12.25
N ALA A 561 2.45 2.21 -13.31
CA ALA A 561 2.19 2.68 -14.68
C ALA A 561 0.74 2.40 -15.12
N MET A 562 0.25 1.17 -14.90
CA MET A 562 -1.11 0.78 -15.29
C MET A 562 -2.22 1.41 -14.42
N CYS A 563 -1.90 1.80 -13.19
CA CYS A 563 -2.83 2.49 -12.30
C CYS A 563 -2.90 3.99 -12.59
N GLY A 564 -2.02 4.56 -13.41
CA GLY A 564 -2.06 5.97 -13.81
C GLY A 564 -1.12 6.90 -13.05
N PHE A 565 -0.33 6.39 -12.10
CA PHE A 565 0.70 7.18 -11.41
C PHE A 565 1.78 7.69 -12.37
N GLY A 566 2.10 6.90 -13.40
CA GLY A 566 3.07 7.27 -14.42
C GLY A 566 2.72 8.58 -15.10
N ASN A 567 1.49 8.69 -15.61
CA ASN A 567 1.00 9.87 -16.32
C ASN A 567 0.90 11.13 -15.43
N LEU A 568 0.74 10.95 -14.11
CA LEU A 568 0.64 12.05 -13.15
C LEU A 568 2.01 12.47 -12.58
N CYS A 569 3.12 11.97 -13.13
CA CYS A 569 4.44 12.29 -12.62
C CYS A 569 5.45 12.60 -13.73
N GLY A 570 6.02 13.80 -13.70
CA GLY A 570 7.01 14.28 -14.65
C GLY A 570 6.76 15.73 -15.04
N TRP A 571 7.62 16.25 -15.92
CA TRP A 571 7.43 17.57 -16.50
C TRP A 571 6.51 17.49 -17.73
N PRO A 572 5.58 18.45 -17.94
CA PRO A 572 4.64 18.41 -19.06
C PRO A 572 5.28 18.39 -20.46
N ASP A 573 6.51 18.88 -20.59
CA ASP A 573 7.28 18.97 -21.84
C ASP A 573 8.21 17.76 -22.08
N ARG A 574 8.12 16.71 -21.25
CA ARG A 574 8.99 15.52 -21.33
C ARG A 574 8.19 14.22 -21.21
N ALA A 575 8.88 13.10 -21.43
CA ALA A 575 8.35 11.79 -21.14
C ALA A 575 7.96 11.68 -19.65
N PRO A 576 6.93 10.88 -19.30
CA PRO A 576 6.56 10.63 -17.92
C PRO A 576 7.75 10.12 -17.12
N ALA A 577 7.99 10.71 -15.94
CA ALA A 577 9.05 10.27 -15.04
C ALA A 577 8.61 9.03 -14.24
N GLY A 578 7.31 8.97 -13.90
CA GLY A 578 6.74 7.98 -13.00
C GLY A 578 7.24 8.11 -11.55
N PRO A 579 6.62 7.37 -10.62
CA PRO A 579 7.15 7.24 -9.28
C PRO A 579 8.45 6.45 -9.24
N TYR A 580 9.31 6.80 -8.29
CA TYR A 580 10.54 6.05 -8.07
C TYR A 580 10.24 4.63 -7.57
N GLY A 581 10.87 3.64 -8.21
CA GLY A 581 10.79 2.24 -7.82
C GLY A 581 9.39 1.63 -7.88
N SER A 582 9.19 0.54 -7.14
CA SER A 582 7.95 -0.24 -7.16
C SER A 582 6.83 0.40 -6.30
N TYR A 583 6.35 1.58 -6.67
CA TYR A 583 5.48 2.41 -5.81
C TYR A 583 4.28 1.69 -5.17
N THR A 584 3.61 0.80 -5.90
CA THR A 584 2.48 0.03 -5.35
C THR A 584 2.90 -0.92 -4.23
N ASP A 585 4.16 -1.34 -4.20
CA ASP A 585 4.75 -2.18 -3.14
C ASP A 585 4.96 -1.39 -1.84
N CYS A 586 4.96 -0.05 -1.92
CA CYS A 586 4.91 0.81 -0.73
C CYS A 586 3.49 0.97 -0.22
N VAL A 587 2.49 0.99 -1.10
CA VAL A 587 1.10 1.29 -0.72
C VAL A 587 0.39 0.05 -0.17
N ALA A 588 0.47 -1.07 -0.88
CA ALA A 588 -0.25 -2.31 -0.56
C ALA A 588 -0.02 -2.88 0.85
N PRO A 589 1.20 -2.82 1.44
CA PRO A 589 1.45 -3.39 2.77
C PRO A 589 0.51 -2.86 3.86
N ARG A 590 0.21 -1.56 3.83
CA ARG A 590 -0.62 -0.89 4.85
C ARG A 590 -2.05 -1.41 4.86
N PHE A 591 -2.64 -1.55 3.66
CA PHE A 591 -3.95 -2.17 3.50
C PHE A 591 -3.92 -3.65 3.86
N THR A 592 -2.82 -4.36 3.58
CA THR A 592 -2.66 -5.77 3.93
C THR A 592 -2.64 -5.98 5.45
N ILE A 593 -1.88 -5.16 6.19
CA ILE A 593 -1.82 -5.20 7.66
C ILE A 593 -3.20 -4.94 8.25
N ALA A 594 -3.88 -3.89 7.80
CA ALA A 594 -5.23 -3.57 8.27
C ALA A 594 -6.23 -4.70 7.98
N SER A 595 -6.12 -5.33 6.81
CA SER A 595 -6.96 -6.48 6.41
C SER A 595 -6.73 -7.70 7.31
N ILE A 596 -5.47 -8.04 7.58
CA ILE A 596 -5.09 -9.15 8.47
C ILE A 596 -5.65 -8.94 9.87
N LEU A 597 -5.47 -7.75 10.45
CA LEU A 597 -5.89 -7.48 11.82
C LEU A 597 -7.42 -7.41 11.96
N ALA A 598 -8.13 -6.90 10.95
CA ALA A 598 -9.59 -6.96 10.92
C ALA A 598 -10.10 -8.40 10.78
N ALA A 599 -9.42 -9.26 10.01
CA ALA A 599 -9.75 -10.68 9.90
C ALA A 599 -9.45 -11.44 11.20
N LEU A 600 -8.35 -11.12 11.90
CA LEU A 600 -8.05 -11.66 13.23
C LEU A 600 -9.14 -11.30 14.24
N GLU A 601 -9.66 -10.08 14.20
CA GLU A 601 -10.77 -9.65 15.05
C GLU A 601 -12.07 -10.40 14.72
N TYR A 602 -12.37 -10.62 13.43
CA TYR A 602 -13.47 -11.49 13.03
C TYR A 602 -13.29 -12.92 13.57
N ARG A 603 -12.09 -13.49 13.43
CA ARG A 603 -11.77 -14.83 13.96
C ARG A 603 -11.92 -14.90 15.46
N ARG A 604 -11.43 -13.91 16.21
CA ARG A 604 -11.53 -13.85 17.68
C ARG A 604 -12.99 -13.91 18.15
N ARG A 605 -13.91 -13.22 17.45
CA ARG A 605 -15.34 -13.19 17.82
C ARG A 605 -16.14 -14.41 17.37
N THR A 606 -15.73 -15.06 16.28
CA THR A 606 -16.54 -16.08 15.61
C THR A 606 -15.93 -17.48 15.61
N GLY A 607 -14.64 -17.59 15.95
CA GLY A 607 -13.85 -18.82 15.77
C GLY A 607 -13.51 -19.15 14.32
N ARG A 608 -13.88 -18.32 13.34
CA ARG A 608 -13.74 -18.62 11.91
C ARG A 608 -12.62 -17.82 11.26
N GLY A 609 -11.74 -18.52 10.54
CA GLY A 609 -10.76 -17.92 9.64
C GLY A 609 -11.40 -17.49 8.32
N GLN A 610 -10.59 -16.91 7.42
CA GLN A 610 -11.04 -16.51 6.09
C GLN A 610 -9.88 -16.32 5.11
N TYR A 611 -10.19 -16.41 3.83
CA TYR A 611 -9.31 -16.00 2.73
C TYR A 611 -9.40 -14.50 2.47
N ILE A 612 -8.22 -13.88 2.28
CA ILE A 612 -8.03 -12.48 1.89
C ILE A 612 -7.26 -12.44 0.57
N GLU A 613 -7.86 -11.87 -0.46
CA GLU A 613 -7.18 -11.56 -1.72
C GLU A 613 -6.91 -10.06 -1.80
N LEU A 614 -5.65 -9.67 -2.00
CA LEU A 614 -5.25 -8.28 -2.14
C LEU A 614 -4.53 -8.05 -3.48
N SER A 615 -5.17 -7.28 -4.37
CA SER A 615 -4.50 -6.74 -5.55
C SER A 615 -3.76 -5.45 -5.18
N GLN A 616 -2.47 -5.41 -5.48
CA GLN A 616 -1.66 -4.22 -5.23
C GLN A 616 -2.14 -3.03 -6.06
N ALA A 617 -2.58 -3.27 -7.31
CA ALA A 617 -3.20 -2.26 -8.15
C ALA A 617 -4.50 -1.70 -7.54
N GLU A 618 -5.44 -2.57 -7.16
CA GLU A 618 -6.72 -2.16 -6.56
C GLU A 618 -6.53 -1.39 -5.24
N ALA A 619 -5.60 -1.80 -4.39
CA ALA A 619 -5.27 -1.08 -3.16
C ALA A 619 -4.64 0.30 -3.45
N SER A 620 -3.76 0.37 -4.45
CA SER A 620 -3.07 1.62 -4.80
C SER A 620 -3.98 2.65 -5.47
N MET A 621 -5.11 2.24 -6.05
CA MET A 621 -6.12 3.17 -6.58
C MET A 621 -6.68 4.14 -5.54
N HIS A 622 -6.65 3.79 -4.25
CA HIS A 622 -7.05 4.69 -3.16
C HIS A 622 -6.07 5.86 -2.97
N PHE A 623 -4.87 5.78 -3.53
CA PHE A 623 -3.86 6.84 -3.49
C PHE A 623 -3.93 7.78 -4.69
N LEU A 624 -4.84 7.53 -5.64
CA LEU A 624 -5.01 8.41 -6.82
C LEU A 624 -6.10 9.45 -6.64
N GLY A 625 -6.98 9.32 -5.63
CA GLY A 625 -7.99 10.33 -5.37
C GLY A 625 -7.33 11.71 -5.12
N PRO A 626 -7.82 12.81 -5.74
CA PRO A 626 -9.05 12.93 -6.51
C PRO A 626 -8.84 12.99 -8.04
N ALA A 627 -7.77 12.40 -8.58
CA ALA A 627 -7.39 12.49 -10.00
C ALA A 627 -8.45 11.97 -10.98
#